data_AF-A0AAE0Z3Q6-F1
#
_entry.id   AF-A0AAE0Z3Q6-F1
#
_cell.length_a   1.000
_cell.length_b   1.000
_cell.length_c   1.000
_cell.angle_alpha   90.00
_cell.angle_beta   90.00
_cell.angle_gamma   90.00
#
_symmetry.space_group_name_H-M   'P 1'
#
loop_
_entity.id
_entity.type
_entity.pdbx_description
1 polymer ?
#
loop_
_entity_poly.entity_id
_entity_poly.type
_entity_poly.pdbx_seq_one_letter_code
_entity_poly.pdbx_strand_id
1 'polypeptide(L)' 'MYCSKANLRPPLTSILEEYKCGKARLLSMLEDSEDPVVNTVQPTMKTGRKWKVVEAVDEAKECLKIKEVIGQTQIGRKG' A
#
# COMPACT_ATOMS: atom_id res chain seq x y z
N MET A 1 -15.56 33.30 -16.25
CA MET A 1 -14.13 33.26 -16.63
C MET A 1 -13.68 31.81 -16.68
N TYR A 2 -13.46 31.26 -17.87
CA TYR A 2 -12.88 29.92 -18.04
C TYR A 2 -11.38 30.10 -18.31
N CYS A 3 -10.53 29.65 -17.39
CA CYS A 3 -9.08 29.71 -17.55
C CYS A 3 -8.64 28.68 -18.61
N SER A 4 -8.18 29.15 -19.77
CA SER A 4 -7.72 28.28 -20.88
C SER A 4 -6.27 27.77 -20.72
N LYS A 5 -5.65 27.99 -19.56
CA LYS A 5 -4.25 27.60 -19.27
C LYS A 5 -4.07 26.99 -17.88
N ALA A 6 -5.02 26.18 -17.44
CA ALA A 6 -4.80 25.32 -16.28
C ALA A 6 -3.96 24.10 -16.70
N ASN A 7 -2.64 24.30 -16.86
CA ASN A 7 -1.69 23.18 -16.90
C ASN A 7 -1.58 22.59 -15.50
N LEU A 8 -2.66 21.99 -15.00
CA LEU A 8 -2.67 21.18 -13.79
C LEU A 8 -1.95 19.88 -14.17
N ARG A 9 -0.62 19.88 -14.14
CA ARG A 9 0.13 18.62 -14.08
C ARG A 9 -0.33 17.95 -12.79
N PRO A 10 -1.03 16.81 -12.84
CA PRO A 10 -1.41 16.16 -11.61
C PRO A 10 -0.13 15.82 -10.85
N PRO A 11 -0.10 16.00 -9.52
CA PRO A 11 1.05 15.61 -8.73
C PRO A 11 1.28 14.11 -8.92
N LEU A 12 2.30 13.75 -9.69
CA LEU A 12 2.61 12.35 -10.01
C LEU A 12 2.85 11.53 -8.74
N THR A 13 3.31 12.18 -7.67
CA THR A 13 3.46 11.59 -6.34
C THR A 13 2.12 11.15 -5.74
N SER A 14 1.08 12.00 -5.81
CA SER A 14 -0.25 11.69 -5.29
C SER A 14 -0.89 10.50 -6.02
N ILE A 15 -0.79 10.45 -7.35
CA ILE A 15 -1.32 9.32 -8.14
C ILE A 15 -0.59 8.02 -7.76
N LEU A 16 0.72 8.10 -7.56
CA LEU A 16 1.54 6.94 -7.17
C LEU A 16 1.16 6.45 -5.77
N GLU A 17 0.92 7.36 -4.82
CA GLU A 17 0.45 7.04 -3.47
C GLU A 17 -0.94 6.39 -3.50
N GLU A 18 -1.88 6.93 -4.27
CA GLU A 18 -3.20 6.34 -4.47
C GLU A 18 -3.12 4.94 -5.09
N TYR A 19 -2.25 4.75 -6.09
CA TYR A 19 -2.01 3.45 -6.70
C TYR A 19 -1.49 2.44 -5.65
N LYS A 20 -0.49 2.82 -4.85
CA LYS A 20 0.07 1.94 -3.82
C LYS A 20 -0.94 1.62 -2.74
N CYS A 21 -1.64 2.64 -2.23
CA CYS A 21 -2.67 2.51 -1.21
C CYS A 21 -3.82 1.62 -1.69
N GLY A 22 -4.31 1.85 -2.91
CA GLY A 22 -5.38 1.03 -3.50
C GLY A 22 -4.97 -0.43 -3.66
N LYS A 23 -3.74 -0.70 -4.07
CA LYS A 23 -3.23 -2.07 -4.20
C LYS A 23 -3.03 -2.77 -2.86
N ALA A 24 -2.47 -2.08 -1.86
CA ALA A 24 -2.32 -2.61 -0.50
C ALA A 24 -3.68 -2.91 0.16
N ARG A 25 -4.64 -2.00 -0.01
CA ARG A 25 -6.02 -2.19 0.46
C ARG A 25 -6.65 -3.43 -0.16
N LEU A 26 -6.54 -3.57 -1.48
CA LEU A 26 -7.12 -4.71 -2.20
C LEU A 26 -6.48 -6.03 -1.73
N LEU A 27 -5.15 -6.08 -1.58
CA LEU A 27 -4.50 -7.28 -1.04
C LEU A 27 -5.04 -7.64 0.35
N SER A 28 -5.13 -6.66 1.25
CA SER A 28 -5.64 -6.88 2.61
C SER A 28 -7.09 -7.39 2.60
N MET A 29 -7.94 -6.81 1.75
CA MET A 29 -9.34 -7.25 1.60
C MET A 29 -9.48 -8.68 1.08
N LEU A 30 -8.56 -9.13 0.21
CA LEU A 30 -8.60 -10.48 -0.31
C LEU A 30 -8.03 -11.49 0.69
N GLU A 31 -7.00 -11.12 1.45
CA GLU A 31 -6.45 -11.94 2.54
C GLU A 31 -7.47 -12.16 3.66
N ASP A 32 -8.21 -11.11 4.02
CA ASP A 32 -9.23 -11.16 5.09
C ASP A 32 -10.61 -11.58 4.56
N SER A 33 -10.70 -12.13 3.35
CA SER A 33 -11.98 -12.51 2.75
C SER A 33 -12.55 -13.78 3.39
N GLU A 34 -13.81 -13.71 3.84
CA GLU A 34 -14.56 -14.85 4.37
C GLU A 34 -15.02 -15.83 3.28
N ASP A 35 -14.93 -15.44 2.01
CA ASP A 35 -15.32 -16.31 0.89
C ASP A 35 -14.30 -17.47 0.75
N PRO A 36 -14.74 -18.74 0.91
CA PRO A 36 -13.84 -19.89 0.85
C PRO A 36 -13.17 -20.03 -0.52
N VAL A 37 -13.79 -19.60 -1.61
CA VAL A 37 -13.21 -19.67 -2.95
C VAL A 37 -12.07 -18.68 -3.08
N VAL A 38 -12.27 -17.44 -2.60
CA VAL A 38 -11.25 -16.38 -2.63
C VAL A 38 -10.05 -16.77 -1.76
N ASN A 39 -10.32 -17.27 -0.55
CA ASN A 39 -9.31 -17.71 0.39
C ASN A 39 -8.53 -18.95 -0.13
N THR A 40 -9.18 -19.85 -0.86
CA THR A 40 -8.49 -21.00 -1.47
C THR A 40 -7.62 -20.60 -2.66
N VAL A 41 -8.11 -19.69 -3.51
CA VAL A 41 -7.41 -19.32 -4.74
C VAL A 41 -6.26 -18.35 -4.50
N GLN A 42 -6.36 -17.47 -3.48
CA GLN A 42 -5.35 -16.45 -3.13
C GLN A 42 -4.72 -15.79 -4.37
N PRO A 43 -5.51 -15.00 -5.11
CA PRO A 43 -5.09 -14.48 -6.41
C PRO A 43 -3.83 -13.63 -6.29
N THR A 44 -2.83 -13.95 -7.12
CA THR A 44 -1.56 -13.23 -7.11
C THR A 44 -1.73 -11.82 -7.70
N MET A 45 -1.43 -10.82 -6.89
CA MET A 45 -1.57 -9.42 -7.28
C MET A 45 -0.48 -9.00 -8.28
N LYS A 46 -0.91 -8.54 -9.45
CA LYS A 46 0.01 -7.96 -10.45
C LYS A 46 0.39 -6.53 -10.05
N THR A 47 1.68 -6.32 -9.84
CA THR A 47 2.30 -5.03 -9.52
C THR A 47 3.43 -4.72 -10.50
N GLY A 48 3.92 -3.48 -10.50
CA GLY A 48 5.07 -3.12 -11.33
C GLY A 48 6.37 -3.76 -10.86
N ARG A 49 7.40 -3.76 -11.71
CA ARG A 49 8.72 -4.35 -11.40
C ARG A 49 9.42 -3.70 -10.19
N LYS A 50 9.24 -2.38 -10.00
CA LYS A 50 9.95 -1.61 -8.96
C LYS A 50 9.35 -1.71 -7.57
N TRP A 51 8.11 -2.18 -7.45
CA TRP A 51 7.40 -2.20 -6.17
C TRP A 51 6.42 -3.35 -6.14
N LYS A 52 6.51 -4.16 -5.10
CA LYS A 52 5.62 -5.29 -4.85
C LYS A 52 4.79 -5.01 -3.62
N VAL A 53 3.49 -5.30 -3.72
CA VAL A 53 2.52 -5.00 -2.66
C VAL A 53 2.72 -5.93 -1.48
N VAL A 54 2.95 -7.22 -1.74
CA VAL A 54 3.15 -8.23 -0.69
C VAL A 54 4.29 -7.84 0.23
N GLU A 55 5.48 -7.57 -0.33
CA GLU A 55 6.66 -7.12 0.42
C GLU A 55 6.37 -5.86 1.26
N ALA A 56 5.65 -4.88 0.71
CA ALA A 56 5.33 -3.64 1.41
C ALA A 56 4.29 -3.82 2.52
N VAL A 57 3.31 -4.72 2.34
CA VAL A 57 2.29 -5.03 3.35
C VAL A 57 2.89 -5.86 4.48
N ASP A 58 3.77 -6.82 4.16
CA ASP A 58 4.45 -7.64 5.16
C ASP A 58 5.37 -6.80 6.05
N GLU A 59 6.17 -5.91 5.45
CA GLU A 59 7.00 -4.95 6.20
C GLU A 59 6.15 -4.07 7.12
N ALA A 60 4.99 -3.61 6.65
CA ALA A 60 4.06 -2.84 7.46
C ALA A 60 3.45 -3.66 8.62
N LYS A 61 3.08 -4.92 8.38
CA LYS A 61 2.59 -5.84 9.42
C LYS A 61 3.67 -6.13 10.46
N GLU A 62 4.90 -6.35 10.04
CA GLU A 62 6.05 -6.52 10.95
C GLU A 62 6.27 -5.26 11.80
N CYS A 63 6.25 -4.08 11.17
CA CYS A 63 6.37 -2.81 11.88
C CYS A 63 5.25 -2.62 12.92
N LEU A 64 4.01 -3.02 12.61
CA LEU A 64 2.89 -3.00 13.56
C LEU A 64 3.13 -3.96 14.73
N LYS A 65 3.56 -5.19 14.47
CA LYS A 65 3.91 -6.17 15.52
C LYS A 65 5.02 -5.65 16.43
N ILE A 66 6.09 -5.12 15.85
CA ILE A 66 7.21 -4.55 16.62
C ILE A 66 6.71 -3.38 17.48
N LYS A 67 5.83 -2.54 16.93
CA LYS A 67 5.23 -1.41 17.64
C LYS A 67 4.37 -1.85 18.81
N GLU A 68 3.61 -2.93 18.67
CA GLU A 68 2.82 -3.51 19.77
C GLU A 68 3.71 -4.05 20.90
N VAL A 69 4.85 -4.65 20.55
CA VAL A 69 5.77 -5.25 21.54
C VAL A 69 6.62 -4.21 22.26
N ILE A 70 7.21 -3.26 21.52
CA ILE A 70 8.26 -2.35 22.02
C ILE A 70 7.74 -0.91 22.21
N GLY A 71 6.62 -0.55 21.59
CA GLY A 71 6.14 0.83 21.50
C GLY A 71 6.66 1.54 20.25
N GLN A 72 6.79 2.87 20.28
CA GLN A 72 7.11 3.65 19.09
C GLN A 72 8.55 3.39 18.60
N THR A 73 8.70 2.63 17.52
CA THR A 73 10.02 2.32 16.94
C THR A 73 10.57 3.51 16.15
N GLN A 74 11.81 3.91 16.39
CA GLN A 74 12.52 4.87 15.55
C GLN A 74 12.80 4.27 14.18
N ILE A 75 12.44 4.98 13.12
CA ILE A 75 12.79 4.62 11.75
C ILE A 75 13.94 5.54 11.30
N GLY A 76 15.15 4.97 11.22
CA GLY A 76 16.36 5.64 10.73
C GLY A 76 17.25 6.28 11.80
N ARG A 77 18.27 7.03 11.37
CA ARG A 77 19.21 7.77 12.23
C ARG A 77 18.61 9.10 12.71
N LYS A 78 17.51 9.05 13.44
CA LYS A 78 16.98 10.22 14.15
C LYS A 78 17.19 10.00 15.65
N GLY A 79 18.45 10.04 16.08
CA GLY A 79 18.79 10.25 17.48
C GLY A 79 18.42 11.66 17.92
#